data_AF-A0A1Q9C5Z3-F1
#
_entry.id   AF-A0A1Q9C5Z3-F1
#
_cell.length_a   1.000
_cell.length_b   1.000
_cell.length_c   1.000
_cell.angle_alpha   90.00
_cell.angle_beta   90.00
_cell.angle_gamma   90.00
#
_symmetry.space_group_name_H-M   'P 1'
#
loop_
_entity.id
_entity.type
_entity.pdbx_description
1 polymer ?
#
loop_
_entity_poly.entity_id
_entity_poly.type
_entity_poly.pdbx_seq_one_letter_code
_entity_poly.pdbx_strand_id
1 'polypeptide(L)'
;MGGPAQQQQQQQQQQQQQQQQQQQQPRTFGLEAVAFLRQLAKARARESPARLRPAVQRASLHRWTGMLAVAAQRALAYSLLELPLAAADECDGTEPPLGDLLADARDTEPVPASRLPAPC
;
A
#
# COMPACT_ATOMS: atom_id res chain seq x y z
N MET A 1 15.83 31.26 40.38
CA MET A 1 15.99 29.82 40.68
C MET A 1 14.83 29.07 40.03
N GLY A 2 14.95 28.73 38.73
CA GLY A 2 13.99 27.85 38.06
C GLY A 2 14.30 26.42 38.46
N GLY A 3 13.39 25.79 39.21
CA GLY A 3 13.63 24.50 39.85
C GLY A 3 13.65 23.32 38.87
N PRO A 4 14.24 22.18 39.28
CA PRO A 4 14.38 20.96 38.46
C PRO A 4 13.04 20.40 37.94
N ALA A 5 11.92 20.76 38.56
CA ALA A 5 10.57 20.36 38.14
C ALA A 5 10.21 20.86 36.73
N GLN A 6 10.64 22.07 36.35
CA GLN A 6 10.32 22.64 35.04
C GLN A 6 11.09 21.91 33.92
N GLN A 7 12.33 21.51 34.20
CA GLN A 7 13.16 20.75 33.29
C GLN A 7 12.63 19.34 33.09
N GLN A 8 12.11 18.72 34.14
CA GLN A 8 11.50 17.39 34.06
C GLN A 8 10.22 17.39 33.23
N GLN A 9 9.37 18.41 33.38
CA GLN A 9 8.14 18.53 32.60
C GLN A 9 8.41 18.77 31.10
N GLN A 10 9.43 19.56 30.79
CA GLN A 10 9.84 19.81 29.40
C GLN A 10 10.41 18.55 28.73
N GLN A 11 11.18 17.74 29.48
CA GLN A 11 11.71 16.47 29.01
C GLN A 11 10.59 15.44 28.75
N GLN A 12 9.55 15.44 29.59
CA GLN A 12 8.38 14.56 29.43
C GLN A 12 7.54 14.94 28.20
N GLN A 13 7.38 16.24 27.92
CA GLN A 13 6.74 16.73 26.70
C GLN A 13 7.51 16.33 25.42
N GLN A 14 8.85 16.42 25.45
CA GLN A 14 9.67 15.98 24.32
C GLN A 14 9.52 14.48 24.03
N GLN A 15 9.46 13.63 25.07
CA GLN A 15 9.25 12.19 24.89
C GLN A 15 7.87 11.88 24.27
N GLN A 16 6.81 12.57 24.71
CA GLN A 16 5.48 12.40 24.12
C GLN A 16 5.45 12.82 22.64
N GLN A 17 6.13 13.91 22.28
CA GLN A 17 6.22 14.33 20.87
C GLN A 17 6.96 13.31 20.00
N GLN A 18 8.04 12.71 20.51
CA GLN A 18 8.76 11.66 19.77
C GLN A 18 7.90 10.41 19.55
N GLN A 19 7.12 9.99 20.55
CA GLN A 19 6.19 8.86 20.40
C GLN A 19 5.10 9.16 19.37
N GLN A 20 4.53 10.37 19.37
CA GLN A 20 3.54 10.77 18.37
C GLN A 20 4.13 10.80 16.96
N GLN A 21 5.38 11.26 16.79
CA GLN A 21 6.05 11.25 15.49
C GLN A 21 6.31 9.84 14.97
N GLN A 22 6.63 8.87 15.84
CA GLN A 22 6.79 7.47 15.43
C GLN A 22 5.47 6.85 14.97
N GLN A 23 4.34 7.22 15.59
CA GLN A 23 3.01 6.75 15.18
C GLN A 23 2.53 7.38 13.86
N GLN A 24 3.04 8.55 13.50
CA GLN A 24 2.65 9.30 12.29
C GLN A 24 3.53 9.03 11.07
N GLN A 25 4.54 8.15 11.15
CA GLN A 25 5.31 7.80 9.96
C GLN A 25 4.36 7.20 8.91
N PRO A 26 4.30 7.78 7.69
CA PRO A 26 3.49 7.20 6.64
C PRO A 26 3.99 5.77 6.42
N ARG A 27 3.12 4.79 6.69
CA ARG A 27 3.45 3.36 6.56
C ARG A 27 3.50 2.98 5.09
N THR A 28 4.51 3.47 4.40
CA THR A 28 4.83 3.09 3.02
C THR A 28 5.62 1.80 3.02
N PHE A 29 5.45 0.98 1.98
CA PHE A 29 6.32 -0.18 1.78
C PHE A 29 7.79 0.24 1.69
N GLY A 30 8.68 -0.58 2.26
CA GLY A 30 10.12 -0.39 2.12
C GLY A 30 10.58 -0.46 0.67
N LEU A 31 11.67 0.24 0.34
CA LEU A 31 12.19 0.31 -1.04
C LEU A 31 12.49 -1.07 -1.63
N GLU A 32 13.06 -1.97 -0.83
CA GLU A 32 13.36 -3.35 -1.24
C GLU A 32 12.09 -4.15 -1.57
N ALA A 33 11.04 -4.01 -0.76
CA ALA A 33 9.77 -4.66 -1.02
C ALA A 33 9.13 -4.16 -2.31
N VAL A 34 9.19 -2.85 -2.56
CA VAL A 34 8.69 -2.25 -3.81
C VAL A 34 9.53 -2.73 -5.00
N ALA A 35 10.85 -2.80 -4.88
CA ALA A 35 11.73 -3.31 -5.93
C ALA A 35 11.41 -4.78 -6.26
N PHE A 36 11.23 -5.62 -5.23
CA PHE A 36 10.84 -7.01 -5.38
C PHE A 36 9.50 -7.15 -6.11
N LEU A 37 8.46 -6.42 -5.67
CA LEU A 37 7.14 -6.45 -6.32
C LEU A 37 7.20 -6.02 -7.78
N ARG A 38 8.03 -5.01 -8.12
CA ARG A 38 8.25 -4.59 -9.51
C ARG A 38 8.93 -5.68 -10.34
N GLN A 39 9.94 -6.37 -9.80
CA GLN A 39 10.60 -7.48 -10.49
C GLN A 39 9.64 -8.66 -10.69
N LEU A 40 8.83 -8.99 -9.68
CA LEU A 40 7.80 -10.02 -9.76
C LEU A 40 6.77 -9.68 -10.84
N ALA A 41 6.28 -8.44 -10.87
CA ALA A 41 5.30 -8.00 -11.87
C ALA A 41 5.88 -8.01 -13.28
N LYS A 42 7.16 -7.66 -13.43
CA LYS A 42 7.89 -7.75 -14.70
C LYS A 42 8.07 -9.20 -15.15
N ALA A 43 8.33 -10.13 -14.23
CA ALA A 43 8.44 -11.55 -14.53
C ALA A 43 7.10 -12.10 -15.04
N ARG A 44 6.01 -11.85 -14.30
CA ARG A 44 4.63 -12.20 -14.68
C ARG A 44 4.24 -11.64 -16.04
N ALA A 45 4.55 -10.38 -16.31
CA ALA A 45 4.22 -9.76 -17.59
C ALA A 45 4.89 -10.44 -18.80
N ARG A 46 5.97 -11.22 -18.62
CA ARG A 46 6.62 -11.95 -19.72
C ARG A 46 5.73 -13.06 -20.31
N GLU A 47 4.81 -13.60 -19.51
CA GLU A 47 3.82 -14.60 -19.92
C GLU A 47 2.73 -14.01 -20.82
N SER A 48 2.60 -12.68 -20.84
CA SER A 48 1.63 -11.96 -21.66
C SER A 48 2.21 -11.47 -23.01
N PRO A 49 1.33 -11.22 -24.00
CA PRO A 49 1.73 -10.65 -25.29
C PRO A 49 2.52 -9.35 -25.13
N ALA A 50 3.54 -9.15 -25.98
CA ALA A 50 4.49 -8.03 -25.89
C ALA A 50 3.83 -6.65 -25.75
N ARG A 51 2.72 -6.42 -26.45
CA ARG A 51 1.96 -5.16 -26.41
C ARG A 51 1.25 -4.90 -25.07
N LEU A 52 0.89 -5.94 -24.33
CA LEU A 52 0.15 -5.84 -23.08
C LEU A 52 1.05 -5.84 -21.84
N ARG A 53 2.31 -6.27 -21.97
CA ARG A 53 3.26 -6.37 -20.85
C ARG A 53 3.31 -5.14 -19.92
N PRO A 54 3.43 -3.88 -20.42
CA PRO A 54 3.46 -2.73 -19.52
C PRO A 54 2.15 -2.57 -18.73
N ALA A 55 1.00 -2.86 -19.34
CA ALA A 55 -0.29 -2.80 -18.67
C ALA A 55 -0.42 -3.92 -17.62
N VAL A 56 -0.03 -5.15 -17.96
CA VAL A 56 -0.04 -6.30 -17.05
C VAL A 56 0.89 -6.08 -15.86
N GLN A 57 2.09 -5.54 -16.08
CA GLN A 57 3.02 -5.24 -15.00
C GLN A 57 2.41 -4.23 -14.01
N ARG A 58 1.81 -3.16 -14.52
CA ARG A 58 1.17 -2.13 -13.69
C ARG A 58 -0.04 -2.67 -12.93
N ALA A 59 -0.91 -3.40 -13.62
CA ALA A 59 -2.10 -4.01 -13.03
C ALA A 59 -1.74 -5.00 -11.92
N SER A 60 -0.75 -5.87 -12.18
CA SER A 60 -0.29 -6.86 -11.20
C SER A 60 0.32 -6.18 -9.97
N LEU A 61 1.14 -5.14 -10.19
CA LEU A 61 1.72 -4.37 -9.10
C LEU A 61 0.63 -3.72 -8.23
N HIS A 62 -0.32 -3.02 -8.86
CA HIS A 62 -1.43 -2.36 -8.18
C HIS A 62 -2.22 -3.35 -7.32
N ARG A 63 -2.67 -4.46 -7.93
CA ARG A 63 -3.45 -5.49 -7.24
C ARG A 63 -2.70 -6.09 -6.06
N TRP A 64 -1.43 -6.48 -6.25
CA TRP A 64 -0.65 -7.08 -5.17
C TRP A 64 -0.37 -6.10 -4.04
N THR A 65 -0.11 -4.82 -4.33
CA THR A 65 0.03 -3.80 -3.28
C THR A 65 -1.27 -3.58 -2.51
N GLY A 66 -2.42 -3.63 -3.18
CA GLY A 66 -3.74 -3.55 -2.54
C GLY A 66 -3.98 -4.74 -1.62
N MET A 67 -3.73 -5.97 -2.09
CA MET A 67 -3.87 -7.17 -1.27
C MET A 67 -2.92 -7.17 -0.06
N LEU A 68 -1.66 -6.76 -0.24
CA LEU A 68 -0.73 -6.62 0.88
C LEU A 68 -1.19 -5.56 1.89
N ALA A 69 -1.75 -4.44 1.44
CA ALA A 69 -2.27 -3.41 2.35
C ALA A 69 -3.44 -3.95 3.18
N VAL A 70 -4.39 -4.64 2.55
CA VAL A 70 -5.53 -5.28 3.25
C VAL A 70 -5.03 -6.35 4.23
N ALA A 71 -4.07 -7.20 3.81
CA ALA A 71 -3.46 -8.21 4.67
C ALA A 71 -2.76 -7.58 5.88
N ALA A 72 -2.01 -6.48 5.68
CA ALA A 72 -1.34 -5.76 6.74
C ALA A 72 -2.34 -5.09 7.72
N GLN A 73 -3.43 -4.51 7.20
CA GLN A 73 -4.50 -3.95 8.03
C GLN A 73 -5.19 -5.03 8.86
N ARG A 74 -5.51 -6.18 8.25
CA ARG A 74 -6.08 -7.34 8.96
C ARG A 74 -5.11 -7.86 10.02
N ALA A 75 -3.84 -8.06 9.68
CA ALA A 75 -2.84 -8.52 10.63
C ALA A 75 -2.72 -7.58 11.84
N LEU A 76 -2.71 -6.27 11.59
CA LEU A 76 -2.73 -5.27 12.65
C LEU A 76 -3.99 -5.36 13.51
N ALA A 77 -5.17 -5.49 12.91
CA ALA A 77 -6.43 -5.64 13.64
C ALA A 77 -6.43 -6.91 14.51
N TYR A 78 -5.92 -8.03 13.98
CA TYR A 78 -5.78 -9.27 14.73
C TYR A 78 -4.80 -9.13 15.89
N SER A 79 -3.66 -8.46 15.70
CA SER A 79 -2.71 -8.17 16.79
C SER A 79 -3.34 -7.29 17.88
N LEU A 80 -4.17 -6.32 17.51
CA LEU A 80 -4.87 -5.45 18.48
C LEU A 80 -5.96 -6.20 19.25
N LEU A 81 -6.58 -7.20 18.64
CA LEU A 81 -7.65 -8.00 19.25
C LEU A 81 -7.13 -9.29 19.92
N GLU A 82 -5.81 -9.50 19.94
CA GLU A 82 -5.16 -10.72 20.47
C GLU A 82 -5.69 -12.03 19.84
N LEU A 83 -6.16 -11.96 18.57
CA LEU A 83 -6.68 -13.12 17.85
C LEU A 83 -5.54 -13.92 17.17
N PRO A 84 -5.68 -15.25 17.05
CA PRO A 84 -4.75 -16.06 16.27
C PRO A 84 -4.69 -15.61 14.80
N LEU A 85 -3.50 -15.24 14.34
CA LEU A 85 -3.26 -14.80 12.96
C LEU A 85 -3.52 -15.90 11.93
N ALA A 86 -3.48 -17.17 12.36
CA ALA A 86 -3.80 -18.33 11.53
C ALA A 86 -5.25 -18.33 10.98
N ALA A 87 -6.17 -17.55 11.58
CA ALA A 87 -7.53 -17.39 11.08
C ALA A 87 -7.65 -16.29 10.00
N ALA A 88 -6.56 -15.62 9.61
CA ALA A 88 -6.54 -14.58 8.58
C ALA A 88 -6.32 -15.14 7.15
N ASP A 89 -6.67 -16.41 6.92
CA ASP A 89 -6.31 -17.29 5.80
C ASP A 89 -6.74 -16.83 4.39
N GLU A 90 -7.45 -15.71 4.25
CA GLU A 90 -8.12 -15.33 3.00
C GLU A 90 -7.59 -14.04 2.35
N CYS A 91 -6.26 -13.91 2.20
CA CYS A 91 -5.68 -12.81 1.41
C CYS A 91 -5.09 -13.25 0.07
N ASP A 92 -5.00 -14.56 -0.20
CA ASP A 92 -4.31 -15.06 -1.40
C ASP A 92 -5.11 -14.86 -2.69
N GLY A 93 -6.40 -14.51 -2.58
CA GLY A 93 -7.30 -14.02 -3.62
C GLY A 93 -7.08 -14.61 -5.02
N THR A 94 -8.00 -15.46 -5.51
CA THR A 94 -7.92 -16.10 -6.83
C THR A 94 -7.45 -15.15 -7.92
N GLU A 95 -6.49 -15.62 -8.73
CA GLU A 95 -5.96 -14.84 -9.84
C GLU A 95 -7.06 -14.49 -10.85
N PRO A 96 -7.32 -13.20 -11.10
CA PRO A 96 -8.33 -12.80 -12.06
C PRO A 96 -7.85 -13.08 -13.50
N PRO A 97 -8.78 -13.36 -14.42
CA PRO A 97 -8.51 -13.38 -15.85
C PRO A 97 -7.78 -12.11 -16.31
N LEU A 98 -6.95 -12.23 -17.35
CA LEU A 98 -6.18 -11.11 -17.90
C LEU A 98 -7.05 -9.89 -18.27
N GLY A 99 -8.25 -10.12 -18.79
CA GLY A 99 -9.19 -9.06 -19.13
C GLY A 99 -9.62 -8.24 -17.91
N ASP A 100 -10.00 -8.92 -16.83
CA ASP A 100 -10.46 -8.31 -15.59
C ASP A 100 -9.32 -7.59 -14.87
N LEU A 101 -8.12 -8.20 -14.87
CA LEU A 101 -6.91 -7.58 -14.35
C LEU A 101 -6.60 -6.25 -15.04
N LEU A 102 -6.76 -6.20 -16.37
CA LEU A 102 -6.53 -4.99 -17.14
C LEU A 102 -7.64 -3.96 -16.96
N ALA A 103 -8.90 -4.39 -16.77
CA ALA A 103 -10.02 -3.50 -16.50
C ALA A 103 -9.84 -2.76 -15.17
N ASP A 104 -9.52 -3.48 -14.10
CA ASP A 104 -9.28 -2.91 -12.76
C ASP A 104 -8.17 -1.85 -12.75
N ALA A 105 -7.12 -2.06 -13.57
CA ALA A 105 -6.03 -1.09 -13.69
C ALA A 105 -6.38 0.18 -14.47
N ARG A 106 -7.42 0.15 -15.33
CA ARG A 106 -7.85 1.32 -16.10
C ARG A 106 -8.55 2.35 -15.22
N ASP A 107 -9.27 1.90 -14.19
CA ASP A 107 -10.02 2.79 -13.29
C ASP A 107 -9.11 3.59 -12.36
N THR A 108 -7.84 3.19 -12.24
CA THR A 108 -6.79 3.92 -11.51
C THR A 108 -6.09 4.98 -12.37
N GLU A 109 -6.26 4.98 -13.70
CA GLU A 109 -5.67 6.02 -14.55
C GLU A 109 -6.39 7.36 -14.37
N PRO A 110 -5.67 8.49 -14.24
CA PRO A 110 -6.31 9.80 -14.25
C PRO A 110 -7.06 9.95 -15.57
N VAL A 111 -8.36 10.25 -15.49
CA VAL A 111 -9.21 10.48 -16.66
C VAL A 111 -8.52 11.54 -17.53
N PRO A 112 -8.10 11.21 -18.76
CA PRO A 112 -7.49 12.21 -19.63
C PRO A 112 -8.52 13.31 -19.86
N ALA A 113 -8.08 14.56 -19.79
CA ALA A 113 -8.93 15.71 -20.08
C ALA A 113 -9.72 15.44 -21.37
N SER A 114 -11.04 15.59 -21.28
CA SER A 114 -11.95 15.33 -22.40
C SER A 114 -11.44 16.03 -23.66
N ARG A 115 -11.27 15.28 -24.74
CA ARG A 115 -10.99 15.86 -26.07
C ARG A 115 -12.25 16.39 -26.75
N LEU A 116 -13.41 16.25 -26.11
CA LEU A 116 -14.64 16.84 -26.61
C LEU A 116 -14.64 18.34 -26.30
N PRO A 117 -14.96 19.19 -27.29
CA PRO A 117 -15.20 20.60 -27.03
C PRO A 117 -16.38 20.73 -26.04
N ALA A 118 -16.31 21.73 -25.15
CA ALA A 118 -17.39 22.00 -24.22
C ALA A 118 -18.70 22.27 -25.00
N PRO A 119 -19.83 21.69 -24.58
CA PRO A 119 -21.12 21.99 -25.18
C PRO A 119 -21.45 23.48 -24.97
N CYS A 120 -21.99 24.10 -26.01
CA CYS A 120 -22.31 25.53 -26.07
C CYS A 120 -23.47 25.90 -25.14
#